data_AF-A0A1H4I6D0-F1
#
_entry.id   AF-A0A1H4I6D0-F1
#
_cell.length_a   1.000
_cell.length_b   1.000
_cell.length_c   1.000
_cell.angle_alpha   90.00
_cell.angle_beta   90.00
_cell.angle_gamma   90.00
#
_symmetry.space_group_name_H-M   'P 1'
#
loop_
_entity.id
_entity.type
_entity.pdbx_description
1 polymer ?
#
loop_
_entity_poly.entity_id
_entity_poly.type
_entity_poly.pdbx_seq_one_letter_code
_entity_poly.pdbx_strand_id
1 'polypeptide(L)' 'MNNIESNYGGHLKRWVLEWCEGCKCQVDLGPGDLTEDGVIEVRTCEDGHRVETEARYRAPESESTEFGIR' A
#
# COMPACT_ATOMS: atom_id res chain seq x y z
N MET A 1 -19.48 21.11 -12.70
CA MET A 1 -18.61 19.94 -12.97
C MET A 1 -17.53 19.98 -11.92
N ASN A 2 -17.65 19.14 -10.87
CA ASN A 2 -16.65 19.12 -9.81
C ASN A 2 -15.39 18.50 -10.38
N ASN A 3 -14.35 19.32 -10.54
CA ASN A 3 -12.98 18.85 -10.77
C ASN A 3 -12.57 18.06 -9.52
N ILE A 4 -12.87 16.76 -9.51
CA ILE A 4 -12.09 15.82 -8.73
C ILE A 4 -10.74 15.85 -9.43
N GLU A 5 -9.75 16.53 -8.85
CA GLU A 5 -8.36 16.30 -9.24
C GLU A 5 -8.12 14.80 -9.03
N SER A 6 -8.26 14.05 -10.12
CA SER A 6 -8.16 12.59 -10.10
C SER A 6 -6.74 12.26 -9.71
N ASN A 7 -6.53 11.98 -8.43
CA ASN A 7 -5.31 11.35 -7.90
C ASN A 7 -5.13 9.92 -8.46
N TYR A 8 -5.72 9.62 -9.62
CA TYR A 8 -5.62 8.37 -10.35
C TYR A 8 -4.16 8.04 -10.63
N GLY A 9 -3.78 6.79 -10.42
CA GLY A 9 -2.38 6.35 -10.51
C GLY A 9 -1.50 6.89 -9.38
N GLY A 10 -2.06 7.62 -8.40
CA GLY A 10 -1.34 8.04 -7.21
C GLY A 10 -1.14 6.86 -6.26
N HIS A 11 0.10 6.69 -5.77
CA HIS A 11 0.45 5.66 -4.78
C HIS A 11 -0.40 5.81 -3.50
N LEU A 12 -0.98 4.70 -3.06
CA LEU A 12 -1.79 4.60 -1.85
C LEU A 12 -0.93 4.23 -0.64
N LYS A 13 -0.46 5.24 0.07
CA LYS A 13 0.17 5.07 1.39
C LYS A 13 -0.89 4.72 2.43
N ARG A 14 -0.96 3.45 2.84
CA ARG A 14 -1.88 2.94 3.87
C ARG A 14 -1.23 1.86 4.73
N TRP A 15 -1.89 1.55 5.84
CA TRP A 15 -1.58 0.36 6.62
C TRP A 15 -2.10 -0.90 5.93
N VAL A 16 -1.39 -2.00 6.10
CA VAL A 16 -1.82 -3.33 5.66
C VAL A 16 -1.53 -4.36 6.73
N LEU A 17 -2.31 -5.44 6.73
CA LEU A 17 -2.02 -6.64 7.50
C LEU A 17 -1.38 -7.67 6.55
N GLU A 18 -0.10 -7.98 6.76
CA GLU A 18 0.65 -8.91 5.92
C GLU A 18 1.50 -9.85 6.77
N TRP A 19 1.90 -10.97 6.17
CA TRP A 19 2.79 -11.92 6.83
C TRP A 19 4.23 -11.41 6.82
N CYS A 20 4.85 -11.30 8.00
CA CYS A 20 6.26 -10.97 8.13
C CYS A 20 7.11 -12.25 8.28
N GLU A 21 8.00 -12.49 7.32
CA GLU A 21 8.91 -13.63 7.36
C GLU A 21 9.94 -13.57 8.51
N GLY A 22 10.22 -12.39 9.05
CA GLY A 22 11.09 -12.22 10.23
C GLY A 22 10.38 -12.58 11.53
N CYS A 23 9.19 -12.01 11.78
CA CYS A 23 8.39 -12.27 12.98
C CYS A 23 7.68 -13.64 12.97
N LYS A 24 7.54 -14.27 11.80
CA LYS A 24 6.78 -15.53 11.59
C LYS A 24 5.30 -15.43 12.05
N CYS A 25 4.71 -14.26 11.84
CA CYS A 25 3.31 -13.97 12.12
C CYS A 25 2.77 -12.88 11.18
N GLN A 26 1.45 -12.67 11.21
CA GLN A 26 0.85 -11.48 10.60
C GLN A 26 1.12 -10.25 11.47
N VAL A 27 1.50 -9.16 10.82
CA VAL A 27 1.80 -7.87 11.46
C VAL A 27 1.15 -6.73 10.71
N ASP A 28 0.76 -5.67 11.43
CA ASP A 28 0.33 -4.42 10.84
C ASP A 28 1.56 -3.64 10.35
N LEU A 29 1.61 -3.37 9.05
CA LEU A 29 2.69 -2.65 8.41
C LEU A 29 2.22 -1.26 8.03
N GLY A 30 2.95 -0.24 8.49
CA GLY A 30 2.74 1.14 8.08
C GLY A 30 3.13 1.36 6.61
N PRO A 31 2.81 2.54 6.06
CA PRO A 31 3.21 2.91 4.70
C PRO A 31 4.74 2.84 4.54
N GLY A 32 5.16 2.29 3.42
CA GLY A 32 6.56 2.13 3.05
C GLY A 32 6.98 3.05 1.91
N ASP A 33 8.12 2.69 1.34
CA ASP A 33 8.70 3.35 0.18
C ASP A 33 8.57 2.45 -1.06
N LEU A 34 8.26 3.07 -2.19
CA LEU A 34 8.20 2.37 -3.46
C LEU A 34 9.60 2.04 -3.97
N THR A 35 9.74 0.87 -4.58
CA THR A 35 10.89 0.54 -5.42
C THR A 35 10.92 1.40 -6.68
N GLU A 36 12.07 1.47 -7.35
CA GLU A 36 12.25 2.28 -8.56
C GLU A 36 11.29 1.88 -9.70
N ASP A 37 10.92 0.60 -9.78
CA ASP A 37 9.95 0.07 -10.73
C ASP A 37 8.49 0.37 -10.35
N GLY A 38 8.24 0.81 -9.11
CA GLY A 38 6.91 1.15 -8.61
C GLY A 38 5.97 -0.05 -8.41
N VAL A 39 6.43 -1.29 -8.53
CA VAL A 39 5.56 -2.47 -8.34
C VAL A 39 5.53 -2.89 -6.87
N ILE A 40 6.64 -2.70 -6.17
CA ILE A 40 6.80 -3.15 -4.78
C ILE A 40 6.87 -1.95 -3.85
N GLU A 41 6.12 -2.03 -2.75
CA GLU A 41 6.24 -1.16 -1.59
C GLU A 41 6.99 -1.91 -0.49
N VAL A 42 8.14 -1.37 -0.12
CA VAL A 42 9.02 -1.91 0.92
C VAL A 42 8.60 -1.28 2.25
N ARG A 43 8.09 -2.10 3.16
CA ARG A 43 7.63 -1.72 4.49
C ARG A 43 8.57 -2.29 5.55
N THR A 44 8.47 -1.76 6.76
CA THR A 44 9.24 -2.25 7.91
C THR A 44 8.28 -2.52 9.07
N CYS A 45 8.32 -3.73 9.62
CA CYS A 45 7.54 -4.06 10.81
C CYS A 45 8.14 -3.40 12.07
N GLU A 46 7.42 -3.44 13.19
CA GLU A 46 7.89 -2.84 14.45
C GLU A 46 9.21 -3.44 14.96
N ASP A 47 9.47 -4.73 14.67
CA ASP A 47 10.73 -5.42 14.99
C ASP A 47 11.89 -5.09 14.02
N GLY A 48 11.66 -4.22 13.03
CA GLY A 48 12.69 -3.76 12.09
C GLY A 48 12.93 -4.68 10.89
N HIS A 49 12.10 -5.71 10.68
CA HIS A 49 12.21 -6.57 9.51
C HIS A 49 11.61 -5.90 8.28
N ARG A 50 12.33 -6.01 7.16
CA ARG A 50 11.87 -5.57 5.85
C ARG A 50 10.79 -6.53 5.33
N VAL A 51 9.67 -5.98 4.89
CA VAL A 51 8.57 -6.74 4.28
C VAL A 51 8.23 -6.12 2.93
N GLU A 52 8.21 -6.94 1.89
CA GLU A 52 7.91 -6.50 0.53
C GLU A 52 6.47 -6.83 0.21
N THR A 53 5.75 -5.84 -0.30
CA THR A 53 4.31 -5.92 -0.53
C THR A 53 3.97 -5.28 -1.86
N GLU A 54 2.89 -5.71 -2.51
CA GLU A 54 2.46 -5.09 -3.76
C GLU A 54 2.03 -3.64 -3.52
N ALA A 55 2.56 -2.73 -4.34
CA ALA A 55 2.19 -1.33 -4.37
C ALA A 55 0.71 -1.20 -4.78
N ARG A 56 -0.01 -0.31 -4.10
CA ARG A 56 -1.41 -0.02 -4.42
C ARG A 56 -1.54 1.39 -4.97
N TYR A 57 -2.44 1.55 -5.92
CA TYR A 57 -2.65 2.81 -6.65
C TYR A 57 -4.13 3.18 -6.62
N ARG A 58 -4.42 4.48 -6.58
CA ARG A 58 -5.79 4.97 -6.70
C ARG A 58 -6.31 4.69 -8.10
N ALA A 59 -7.43 3.98 -8.16
CA ALA A 59 -8.27 3.86 -9.35
C ALA A 59 -9.49 4.80 -9.21
N PRO A 60 -10.19 5.17 -10.30
CA PRO A 60 -11.52 5.75 -10.17
C PRO A 60 -12.47 4.75 -9.50
N GLU A 61 -13.54 5.24 -8.87
CA GLU A 61 -14.50 4.40 -8.14
C GLU A 61 -15.08 3.28 -9.02
N SER A 62 -15.30 3.55 -10.30
CA SER A 62 -15.79 2.58 -11.28
C SER A 62 -14.83 1.43 -11.59
N GLU A 63 -13.53 1.57 -11.29
CA GLU A 63 -12.47 0.61 -11.59
C GLU A 63 -11.78 0.08 -10.31
N SER A 64 -12.12 0.64 -9.15
CA SER A 64 -11.54 0.25 -7.87
C SER A 64 -12.01 -1.15 -7.49
N THR A 65 -11.07 -2.07 -7.31
CA THR A 65 -11.35 -3.44 -6.82
C THR A 65 -11.54 -3.49 -5.30
N GLU A 66 -11.17 -2.42 -4.60
CA GLU A 66 -11.40 -2.22 -3.18
C GLU A 66 -12.02 -0.85 -2.95
N PHE A 67 -13.07 -0.79 -2.15
CA PHE A 67 -13.57 0.49 -1.65
C PHE A 67 -12.53 1.05 -0.68
N GLY A 68 -12.05 2.27 -0.95
CA GLY A 68 -11.17 2.98 -0.02
C GLY A 68 -11.83 3.03 1.36
N ILE A 69 -11.25 2.33 2.33
CA ILE A 69 -11.79 2.31 3.69
C ILE A 69 -11.60 3.71 4.27
N ARG A 70 -12.72 4.27 4.73
CA ARG A 70 -12.91 5.64 5.19
C ARG A 70 -12.10 5.98 6.44
#